data_AF-J2GBY8-F1
#
_entry.id   AF-J2GBY8-F1
#
_cell.length_a   1.000
_cell.length_b   1.000
_cell.length_c   1.000
_cell.angle_alpha   90.00
_cell.angle_beta   90.00
_cell.angle_gamma   90.00
#
_symmetry.space_group_name_H-M   'P 1'
#
loop_
_entity.id
_entity.type
_entity.pdbx_description
1 polymer ?
#
loop_
_entity_poly.entity_id
_entity_poly.type
_entity_poly.pdbx_seq_one_letter_code
_entity_poly.pdbx_strand_id
1 'polypeptide(L)'
;MEVGQGLTVARKLSNVAVVTADLMGQSESLSADDMSDIFAGAKASLALYDTHGLKIPACVVATTGATQKVKWCAAANDTAPGEGATPPVSIPSALVESGVEVVVVRTRYHLDTPFSSATPSTKE
;
A
#
# COMPACT_ATOMS: atom_id res chain seq x y z
N MET A 1 16.56 19.97 9.20
CA MET A 1 16.95 18.93 8.23
C MET A 1 15.94 17.77 8.14
N GLU A 2 15.18 17.49 9.21
CA GLU A 2 14.25 16.35 9.32
C GLU A 2 13.01 16.39 8.39
N VAL A 3 12.40 17.57 8.18
CA VAL A 3 11.21 17.71 7.30
C VAL A 3 11.54 17.30 5.86
N GLY A 4 12.76 17.58 5.39
CA GLY A 4 13.21 17.19 4.05
C GLY A 4 13.40 15.68 3.89
N GLN A 5 13.89 15.00 4.93
CA GLN A 5 14.03 13.55 4.95
C GLN A 5 12.67 12.86 4.98
N GLY A 6 11.75 13.30 5.85
CA GLY A 6 10.38 12.78 5.91
C GLY A 6 9.60 12.95 4.60
N LEU A 7 9.70 14.12 3.96
CA LEU A 7 9.06 14.36 2.66
C LEU A 7 9.67 13.50 1.53
N THR A 8 10.98 13.26 1.57
CA THR A 8 11.66 12.40 0.60
C THR A 8 11.22 10.94 0.74
N VAL A 9 11.11 10.46 1.98
CA VAL A 9 10.57 9.13 2.29
C VAL A 9 9.12 9.02 1.81
N ALA A 10 8.26 10.00 2.12
CA ALA A 10 6.87 10.00 1.68
C ALA A 10 6.74 9.89 0.15
N ARG A 11 7.52 10.67 -0.62
CA ARG A 11 7.52 10.59 -2.09
C ARG A 11 7.95 9.22 -2.61
N LYS A 12 8.95 8.62 -1.97
CA LYS A 12 9.42 7.28 -2.34
C LYS A 12 8.38 6.20 -2.02
N LEU A 13 7.69 6.30 -0.90
CA LEU A 13 6.59 5.39 -0.53
C LEU A 13 5.42 5.47 -1.52
N SER A 14 5.10 6.68 -1.99
CA SER A 14 4.13 6.86 -3.07
C SER A 14 4.61 6.21 -4.36
N ASN A 15 5.89 6.34 -4.71
CA ASN A 15 6.46 5.68 -5.89
C ASN A 15 6.34 4.15 -5.80
N VAL A 16 6.63 3.56 -4.62
CA VAL A 16 6.45 2.12 -4.38
C VAL A 16 4.99 1.72 -4.59
N ALA A 17 4.04 2.47 -4.04
CA ALA A 17 2.62 2.16 -4.22
C ALA A 17 2.21 2.19 -5.71
N VAL A 18 2.68 3.18 -6.46
CA VAL A 18 2.39 3.31 -7.90
C VAL A 18 3.00 2.17 -8.70
N VAL A 19 4.28 1.86 -8.49
CA VAL A 19 4.97 0.76 -9.21
C VAL A 19 4.31 -0.59 -8.91
N THR A 20 3.98 -0.87 -7.64
CA THR A 20 3.26 -2.09 -7.28
C THR A 20 1.88 -2.15 -7.95
N ALA A 21 1.12 -1.05 -7.95
CA ALA A 21 -0.20 -1.02 -8.57
C ALA A 21 -0.14 -1.23 -10.09
N ASP A 22 0.85 -0.63 -10.74
CA ASP A 22 1.08 -0.76 -12.18
C ASP A 22 1.46 -2.20 -12.56
N LEU A 23 2.42 -2.80 -11.85
CA LEU A 23 2.81 -4.21 -12.07
C LEU A 23 1.65 -5.18 -11.82
N MET A 24 0.83 -4.92 -10.80
CA MET A 24 -0.39 -5.71 -10.56
C MET A 24 -1.42 -5.57 -11.67
N GLY A 25 -1.60 -4.36 -12.21
CA GLY A 25 -2.54 -4.10 -13.30
C GLY A 25 -2.09 -4.67 -14.65
N GLN A 26 -0.77 -4.85 -14.83
CA GLN A 26 -0.20 -5.50 -16.02
C GLN A 26 -0.28 -7.03 -15.97
N SER A 27 -0.45 -7.62 -14.78
CA SER A 27 -0.47 -9.07 -14.65
C SER A 27 -1.83 -9.66 -15.02
N GLU A 28 -1.87 -10.66 -15.89
CA GLU A 28 -3.12 -11.37 -16.26
C GLU A 28 -3.66 -12.22 -15.10
N SER A 29 -2.78 -12.69 -14.22
CA SER A 29 -3.11 -13.41 -13.00
C SER A 29 -2.15 -13.02 -11.88
N LEU A 30 -2.62 -13.02 -10.63
CA LEU A 30 -1.80 -12.73 -9.46
C LEU A 30 -1.76 -13.96 -8.56
N SER A 31 -0.58 -14.56 -8.41
CA SER A 31 -0.30 -15.54 -7.36
C SER A 31 0.46 -14.89 -6.19
N ALA A 32 0.61 -15.65 -5.10
CA ALA A 32 1.42 -15.21 -3.97
C ALA A 32 2.91 -15.04 -4.35
N ASP A 33 3.40 -15.89 -5.27
CA ASP A 33 4.78 -15.83 -5.76
C ASP A 33 4.99 -14.60 -6.66
N ASP A 34 4.07 -14.33 -7.58
CA ASP A 34 4.12 -13.12 -8.43
C ASP A 34 4.17 -11.85 -7.57
N MET A 35 3.39 -11.80 -6.49
CA MET A 35 3.40 -10.65 -5.59
C MET A 35 4.69 -10.54 -4.78
N SER A 36 5.34 -11.64 -4.42
CA SER A 36 6.67 -11.60 -3.79
C SER A 36 7.67 -10.88 -4.69
N ASP A 37 7.67 -11.20 -5.98
CA ASP A 37 8.54 -10.59 -6.98
C ASP A 37 8.18 -9.12 -7.25
N ILE A 38 6.89 -8.80 -7.37
CA ILE A 38 6.40 -7.43 -7.50
C ILE A 38 6.82 -6.59 -6.29
N PHE A 39 6.69 -7.12 -5.07
CA PHE A 39 7.13 -6.42 -3.86
C PHE A 39 8.65 -6.26 -3.80
N ALA A 40 9.43 -7.25 -4.25
CA ALA A 40 10.88 -7.14 -4.33
C ALA A 40 11.30 -6.04 -5.32
N GLY A 41 10.70 -6.01 -6.52
CA GLY A 41 10.93 -4.97 -7.51
C GLY A 41 10.56 -3.58 -7.01
N ALA A 42 9.40 -3.45 -6.34
CA ALA A 42 8.99 -2.17 -5.77
C ALA A 42 9.93 -1.72 -4.64
N LYS A 43 10.36 -2.64 -3.75
CA LYS A 43 11.34 -2.36 -2.68
C LYS A 43 12.71 -1.95 -3.21
N ALA A 44 13.11 -2.38 -4.40
CA ALA A 44 14.36 -1.92 -5.02
C ALA A 44 14.36 -0.39 -5.26
N SER A 45 13.20 0.25 -5.42
CA SER A 45 13.08 1.71 -5.49
C SER A 45 13.49 2.43 -4.17
N LEU A 46 13.63 1.66 -3.08
CA LEU A 46 14.01 2.12 -1.75
C LEU A 46 15.42 1.72 -1.32
N ALA A 47 16.29 1.25 -2.23
CA ALA A 47 17.59 0.59 -1.97
C ALA A 47 18.61 1.32 -1.05
N LEU A 48 18.30 2.49 -0.49
CA LEU A 48 19.14 3.25 0.45
C LEU A 48 18.45 3.56 1.80
N TYR A 49 17.25 3.02 2.03
CA TYR A 49 16.47 3.25 3.24
C TYR A 49 16.18 1.93 3.93
N ASP A 50 16.14 1.94 5.26
CA ASP A 50 15.65 0.80 6.01
C ASP A 50 14.18 0.55 5.62
N THR A 51 13.88 -0.63 5.10
CA THR A 51 12.52 -1.02 4.71
C THR A 51 11.87 -1.96 5.73
N HIS A 52 12.51 -2.24 6.86
CA HIS A 52 12.02 -3.22 7.82
C HIS A 52 10.66 -2.83 8.42
N GLY A 53 10.37 -1.52 8.52
CA GLY A 53 9.07 -0.98 8.93
C GLY A 53 8.06 -0.75 7.79
N LEU A 54 8.41 -1.08 6.54
CA LEU A 54 7.55 -0.83 5.38
C LEU A 54 6.48 -1.91 5.26
N LYS A 55 5.23 -1.49 5.30
CA LYS A 55 4.04 -2.32 5.09
C LYS A 55 3.39 -2.00 3.76
N ILE A 56 3.07 -3.02 2.97
CA ILE A 56 2.49 -2.87 1.63
C ILE A 56 1.30 -3.82 1.45
N PRO A 57 0.12 -3.55 2.01
CA PRO A 57 -1.11 -4.20 1.58
C PRO A 57 -1.47 -3.76 0.14
N ALA A 58 -1.71 -4.75 -0.71
CA ALA A 58 -2.02 -4.59 -2.11
C ALA A 58 -3.18 -5.51 -2.49
N CYS A 59 -4.27 -4.93 -2.99
CA CYS A 59 -5.56 -5.61 -3.11
C CYS A 59 -6.23 -5.31 -4.45
N VAL A 60 -6.86 -6.33 -5.03
CA VAL A 60 -7.86 -6.19 -6.07
C VAL A 60 -9.22 -6.09 -5.40
N VAL A 61 -9.93 -5.01 -5.67
CA VAL A 61 -11.25 -4.72 -5.13
C VAL A 61 -12.27 -4.82 -6.25
N ALA A 62 -13.28 -5.66 -6.05
CA ALA A 62 -14.43 -5.74 -6.94
C ALA A 62 -15.57 -4.88 -6.39
N THR A 63 -16.26 -4.22 -7.31
CA THR A 63 -17.45 -3.42 -7.01
C THR A 63 -18.69 -4.10 -7.55
N THR A 64 -19.66 -4.34 -6.66
CA THR A 64 -21.00 -4.82 -7.03
C THR A 64 -22.04 -3.85 -6.49
N GLY A 65 -22.63 -3.05 -7.38
CA GLY A 65 -23.50 -1.94 -6.99
C GLY A 65 -22.74 -0.91 -6.13
N ALA A 66 -23.23 -0.62 -4.93
CA ALA A 66 -22.56 0.29 -3.98
C ALA A 66 -21.56 -0.41 -3.04
N THR A 67 -21.41 -1.74 -3.14
CA THR A 67 -20.57 -2.52 -2.21
C THR A 67 -19.20 -2.79 -2.83
N GLN A 68 -18.15 -2.42 -2.09
CA GLN A 68 -16.76 -2.70 -2.45
C GLN A 68 -16.23 -3.85 -1.58
N LYS A 69 -15.70 -4.88 -2.23
CA LYS A 69 -15.20 -6.08 -1.55
C LYS A 69 -13.84 -6.47 -2.10
N VAL A 70 -12.97 -6.96 -1.22
CA VAL A 70 -11.72 -7.59 -1.62
C VAL A 70 -12.04 -8.82 -2.47
N LYS A 71 -11.55 -8.84 -3.71
CA LYS A 71 -11.51 -10.04 -4.54
C LYS A 71 -10.26 -10.85 -4.24
N TRP A 72 -9.13 -10.15 -4.09
CA TRP A 72 -7.85 -10.77 -3.78
C TRP A 72 -6.91 -9.76 -3.12
N CYS A 73 -6.04 -10.20 -2.22
CA CYS A 73 -5.01 -9.34 -1.63
C CYS A 73 -3.73 -10.13 -1.34
N ALA A 74 -2.61 -9.42 -1.39
CA ALA A 74 -1.36 -9.82 -0.78
C ALA A 74 -0.81 -8.66 0.06
N ALA A 75 0.10 -8.97 0.98
CA ALA A 75 0.74 -7.95 1.80
C ALA A 75 2.22 -8.27 2.05
N ALA A 76 3.06 -7.26 1.95
CA ALA A 76 4.43 -7.32 2.45
C ALA A 76 4.51 -6.73 3.87
N ASN A 77 5.10 -7.48 4.81
CA ASN A 77 5.28 -7.10 6.22
C ASN A 77 3.99 -6.66 6.94
N ASP A 78 2.82 -7.11 6.46
CA ASP A 78 1.50 -6.82 7.02
C ASP A 78 0.57 -8.00 6.79
N THR A 79 -0.64 -7.94 7.35
CA THR A 79 -1.66 -8.96 7.12
C THR A 79 -2.59 -8.53 5.98
N ALA A 80 -2.71 -9.36 4.94
CA ALA A 80 -3.64 -9.14 3.85
C ALA A 80 -5.08 -9.45 4.29
N PRO A 81 -6.07 -8.58 4.02
CA PRO A 81 -7.47 -8.92 4.20
C PRO A 81 -7.86 -10.13 3.35
N GLY A 82 -8.74 -10.99 3.87
CA GLY A 82 -9.30 -12.11 3.11
C GLY A 82 -10.29 -11.66 2.03
N GLU A 83 -10.61 -12.56 1.12
CA GLU A 83 -11.68 -12.36 0.13
C GLU A 83 -13.01 -12.02 0.81
N GLY A 84 -13.78 -11.09 0.22
CA GLY A 84 -15.05 -10.61 0.77
C GLY A 84 -14.92 -9.65 1.97
N ALA A 85 -13.70 -9.37 2.43
CA ALA A 85 -13.45 -8.36 3.45
C ALA A 85 -13.66 -6.94 2.91
N THR A 86 -13.76 -5.99 3.84
CA THR A 86 -13.73 -4.57 3.51
C THR A 86 -12.33 -4.18 3.01
N PRO A 87 -12.22 -3.44 1.89
CA PRO A 87 -10.93 -2.97 1.37
C PRO A 87 -10.12 -2.17 2.41
N PRO A 88 -8.77 -2.20 2.34
CA PRO A 88 -7.90 -1.49 3.30
C PRO A 88 -7.94 0.05 3.16
N VAL A 89 -8.57 0.56 2.09
CA VAL A 89 -8.81 1.97 1.81
C VAL A 89 -10.19 2.10 1.16
N SER A 90 -10.96 3.11 1.56
CA SER A 90 -12.22 3.44 0.91
C SER A 90 -11.98 3.99 -0.49
N ILE A 91 -12.58 3.38 -1.52
CA ILE A 91 -12.51 3.90 -2.88
C ILE A 91 -13.60 4.97 -3.04
N PRO A 92 -13.26 6.19 -3.50
CA PRO A 92 -14.24 7.24 -3.73
C PRO A 92 -15.37 6.78 -4.66
N SER A 93 -16.62 7.08 -4.32
CA SER A 93 -17.79 6.64 -5.10
C SER A 93 -17.80 7.10 -6.56
N ALA A 94 -17.06 8.16 -6.89
CA ALA A 94 -16.88 8.63 -8.27
C ALA A 94 -16.05 7.66 -9.15
N LEU A 95 -15.25 6.79 -8.54
CA LEU A 95 -14.42 5.78 -9.21
C LEU A 95 -15.06 4.37 -9.17
N VAL A 96 -16.29 4.29 -8.64
CA VAL A 96 -17.01 3.04 -8.40
C VAL A 96 -17.92 2.79 -9.58
N GLU A 97 -17.42 1.98 -10.52
CA GLU A 97 -18.22 1.49 -11.64
C GLU A 97 -18.54 0.00 -11.42
N SER A 98 -19.80 -0.37 -11.62
CA SER A 98 -20.24 -1.75 -11.38
C SER A 98 -19.60 -2.67 -12.41
N GLY A 99 -18.99 -3.76 -11.94
CA GLY A 99 -18.29 -4.72 -12.82
C GLY A 99 -16.85 -4.32 -13.17
N VAL A 100 -16.34 -3.22 -12.61
CA VAL A 100 -14.92 -2.85 -12.71
C VAL A 100 -14.15 -3.32 -11.47
N GLU A 101 -12.96 -3.84 -11.71
CA GLU A 101 -12.01 -4.23 -10.68
C GLU A 101 -10.95 -3.14 -10.54
N VAL A 102 -10.66 -2.76 -9.30
CA VAL A 102 -9.71 -1.68 -9.00
C VAL A 102 -8.57 -2.24 -8.17
N VAL A 103 -7.35 -1.96 -8.61
CA VAL A 103 -6.14 -2.26 -7.84
C VAL A 103 -5.92 -1.14 -6.82
N VAL A 104 -5.83 -1.52 -5.55
CA VAL A 104 -5.61 -0.62 -4.42
C VAL A 104 -4.33 -1.05 -3.71
N VAL A 105 -3.31 -0.19 -3.74
CA VAL A 105 -2.07 -0.38 -3.01
C VAL A 105 -1.89 0.72 -1.99
N ARG A 106 -1.55 0.36 -0.75
CA ARG A 106 -1.24 1.32 0.31
C ARG A 106 0.12 0.99 0.90
N THR A 107 1.01 1.98 0.93
CA THR A 107 2.28 1.89 1.64
C THR A 107 2.18 2.59 2.99
N ARG A 108 2.68 1.95 4.05
CA ARG A 108 2.82 2.57 5.38
C ARG A 108 4.24 2.36 5.87
N TYR A 109 4.81 3.39 6.47
CA TYR A 109 6.17 3.36 7.01
C TYR A 109 6.20 4.16 8.30
N HIS A 110 6.84 3.62 9.33
CA HIS A 110 7.10 4.34 10.56
C HIS A 110 8.52 4.89 10.50
N LEU A 111 8.65 6.22 10.61
CA LEU A 111 9.95 6.89 10.63
C LEU A 111 10.24 7.35 12.06
N ASP A 112 11.18 6.68 12.73
CA ASP A 112 11.72 7.15 14.00
C ASP A 112 12.71 8.29 13.74
N THR A 113 12.37 9.47 14.25
CA THR A 113 13.27 10.63 14.27
C THR A 113 13.72 10.88 15.70
N PRO A 114 14.93 11.43 15.95
CA PRO A 114 15.40 11.80 17.28
C PRO A 114 14.50 12.83 18.01
N PHE A 115 13.51 13.43 17.34
CA PHE A 115 12.48 14.30 17.95
C PHE A 115 11.13 13.61 18.17
N SER A 116 10.92 12.38 17.68
CA SER A 116 9.72 11.57 17.95
C SER A 116 9.55 11.29 19.45
N SER A 117 10.66 11.21 20.19
CA SER A 117 10.69 11.11 21.65
C SER A 117 10.60 12.45 22.38
N ALA A 118 10.71 13.58 21.67
CA ALA A 118 10.75 14.93 22.23
C ALA A 118 9.40 15.67 22.17
N THR A 119 8.38 15.11 21.51
CA THR A 119 7.01 15.61 21.61
C THR A 119 6.24 14.74 22.60
N PRO A 120 6.01 15.19 23.85
CA PRO A 120 5.04 14.53 24.69
C PRO A 120 3.71 14.58 23.95
N SER A 121 3.10 13.42 23.75
CA SER A 121 1.68 13.29 23.41
C SER A 121 0.88 14.07 24.44
N THR A 122 0.61 15.35 24.16
CA THR A 122 -0.39 16.10 24.89
C THR A 122 -1.73 15.61 24.36
N LYS A 123 -2.27 14.61 25.06
CA LYS A 123 -3.70 14.37 25.07
C LYS A 123 -4.33 15.61 25.70
N GLU A 124 -5.25 16.19 24.94
CA GLU A 124 -6.42 16.98 25.37
C GLU A 124 -6.17 18.38 25.96
#